data_AF-A0A8T4AZX8-F1
#
_entry.id   AF-A0A8T4AZX8-F1
#
_cell.length_a   1.000
_cell.length_b   1.000
_cell.length_c   1.000
_cell.angle_alpha   90.00
_cell.angle_beta   90.00
_cell.angle_gamma   90.00
#
_symmetry.space_group_name_H-M   'P 1'
#
loop_
_entity.id
_entity.type
_entity.pdbx_description
1 polymer ?
#
loop_
_entity_poly.entity_id
_entity_poly.type
_entity_poly.pdbx_seq_one_letter_code
_entity_poly.pdbx_strand_id
1 'polypeptide(L)'
;MARNWNTILRWVHLLFGLCFSVYFGAITFTDNINFWDSRPWVTMAMGTAVMGIVFWTGIIKWQLPRIKKWNRKRKKAAEAEKA
;
A
#
# COMPACT_ATOMS: atom_id res chain seq x y z
N MET A 1 -6.45 -18.65 -16.30
CA MET A 1 -6.98 -17.37 -15.76
C MET A 1 -5.83 -16.56 -15.19
N ALA A 2 -5.42 -15.48 -15.85
CA ALA A 2 -4.36 -14.61 -15.33
C ALA A 2 -4.80 -14.06 -13.96
N ARG A 3 -4.11 -14.45 -12.88
CA ARG A 3 -4.43 -14.02 -11.52
C ARG A 3 -4.40 -12.49 -11.49
N ASN A 4 -5.58 -11.88 -11.36
CA ASN A 4 -5.75 -10.44 -11.55
C ASN A 4 -5.23 -9.71 -10.30
N TRP A 5 -3.91 -9.54 -10.26
CA TRP A 5 -3.20 -8.88 -9.16
C TRP A 5 -3.74 -7.49 -8.85
N ASN A 6 -4.26 -6.79 -9.86
CA ASN A 6 -4.89 -5.48 -9.69
C ASN A 6 -6.17 -5.56 -8.85
N THR A 7 -6.95 -6.63 -9.00
CA THR A 7 -8.15 -6.89 -8.19
C THR A 7 -7.77 -7.22 -6.75
N ILE A 8 -6.77 -8.09 -6.54
CA ILE A 8 -6.29 -8.48 -5.21
C ILE A 8 -5.75 -7.25 -4.45
N LEU A 9 -4.93 -6.42 -5.10
CA LEU A 9 -4.41 -5.17 -4.54
C LEU A 9 -5.51 -4.17 -4.15
N ARG A 10 -6.59 -4.09 -4.93
CA ARG A 10 -7.75 -3.24 -4.62
C ARG A 10 -8.45 -3.72 -3.34
N TRP A 11 -8.68 -5.02 -3.20
CA TRP A 11 -9.32 -5.58 -2.01
C TRP A 11 -8.45 -5.45 -0.76
N VAL A 12 -7.13 -5.67 -0.87
CA VAL A 12 -6.19 -5.43 0.23
C VAL A 12 -6.22 -3.95 0.65
N HIS A 13 -6.25 -3.01 -0.30
CA HIS A 13 -6.34 -1.59 0.02
C HIS A 13 -7.65 -1.21 0.72
N LEU A 14 -8.78 -1.77 0.28
CA LEU A 14 -10.08 -1.56 0.93
C LEU A 14 -10.12 -2.13 2.36
N LEU A 15 -9.52 -3.31 2.58
CA LEU A 15 -9.44 -3.91 3.91
C LEU A 15 -8.65 -3.03 4.89
N PHE A 16 -7.54 -2.46 4.43
CA PHE A 16 -6.76 -1.53 5.24
C PHE A 16 -7.47 -0.20 5.49
N GLY A 17 -8.16 0.34 4.47
CA GLY A 17 -9.02 1.51 4.64
C GLY A 17 -10.09 1.29 5.71
N LEU A 18 -10.68 0.10 5.76
CA LEU A 18 -11.63 -0.30 6.79
C LEU A 18 -10.99 -0.31 8.19
N CYS A 19 -9.79 -0.88 8.34
CA CYS A 19 -9.07 -0.85 9.63
C CYS A 19 -8.78 0.58 10.11
N PHE A 20 -8.43 1.50 9.21
CA PHE A 20 -8.27 2.91 9.56
C PHE A 20 -9.59 3.56 9.98
N SER A 21 -10.67 3.29 9.25
CA SER A 21 -12.00 3.82 9.60
C SER A 21 -12.47 3.35 10.98
N VAL A 22 -12.18 2.11 11.39
CA VAL A 22 -12.52 1.62 12.74
C VAL A 22 -11.67 2.31 13.81
N TYR A 23 -10.38 2.52 13.56
CA TYR A 23 -9.48 3.21 14.51
C TYR A 23 -9.89 4.67 14.72
N PHE A 24 -10.10 5.42 13.64
CA PHE A 24 -10.55 6.81 13.72
C PHE A 24 -12.00 6.90 14.21
N GLY A 25 -12.87 5.96 13.81
CA GLY A 25 -14.24 5.88 14.29
C GLY A 25 -14.31 5.75 15.80
N ALA A 26 -13.50 4.88 16.42
CA ALA A 26 -13.43 4.79 17.88
C ALA A 26 -13.01 6.12 18.54
N ILE A 27 -12.08 6.87 17.95
CA ILE A 27 -11.68 8.19 18.46
C ILE A 27 -12.84 9.20 18.34
N THR A 28 -13.52 9.24 17.17
CA THR A 28 -14.60 10.17 16.89
C THR A 28 -15.89 9.87 17.67
N PHE A 29 -16.25 8.60 17.85
CA PHE A 29 -17.47 8.21 18.60
C PHE A 29 -17.31 8.37 20.11
N THR A 30 -16.08 8.33 20.62
CA THR A 30 -15.81 8.49 22.07
C THR A 30 -15.40 9.93 22.42
N ASP A 31 -15.31 10.81 21.43
CA ASP A 31 -14.87 12.22 21.52
C ASP A 31 -13.58 12.43 22.34
N ASN A 32 -12.73 11.39 22.37
CA ASN A 32 -11.55 11.33 23.21
C ASN A 32 -10.33 11.00 22.36
N ILE A 33 -9.52 12.03 22.14
CA ILE A 33 -8.29 11.97 21.31
C ILE A 33 -7.27 10.99 21.91
N ASN A 34 -7.34 10.74 23.23
CA ASN A 34 -6.47 9.83 23.98
C ASN A 34 -7.10 8.45 24.21
N PHE A 35 -8.15 8.07 23.47
CA PHE A 35 -8.81 6.76 23.63
C PHE A 35 -7.84 5.57 23.57
N TRP A 36 -6.76 5.68 22.80
CA TRP A 36 -5.75 4.64 22.64
C TRP A 36 -4.51 4.82 23.53
N ASP A 37 -4.48 5.82 24.42
CA ASP A 37 -3.31 6.16 25.24
C ASP A 37 -3.00 5.08 26.29
N SER A 38 -4.02 4.33 26.71
CA SER A 38 -3.85 3.12 27.54
C SER A 38 -3.16 1.96 26.79
N ARG A 39 -3.03 2.04 25.46
CA ARG A 39 -2.44 1.02 24.59
C ARG A 39 -1.51 1.65 23.55
N PRO A 40 -0.34 2.17 23.96
CA PRO A 40 0.59 2.88 23.07
C PRO A 40 1.07 2.03 21.88
N TRP A 41 1.07 0.71 22.02
CA TRP A 41 1.38 -0.22 20.94
C TRP A 41 0.38 -0.15 19.78
N VAL A 42 -0.89 0.21 20.03
CA VAL A 42 -1.92 0.35 18.98
C VAL A 42 -1.60 1.56 18.11
N THR A 43 -1.27 2.69 18.72
CA THR A 43 -0.86 3.91 18.01
C THR A 43 0.40 3.68 17.18
N MET A 44 1.39 2.96 17.73
CA MET A 44 2.63 2.64 17.04
C MET A 44 2.44 1.66 15.87
N ALA A 45 1.62 0.62 16.07
CA ALA A 45 1.26 -0.34 15.05
C ALA A 45 0.43 0.32 13.93
N MET A 46 -0.50 1.20 14.30
CA MET A 46 -1.31 1.98 13.36
C MET A 46 -0.43 2.91 12.52
N GLY A 47 0.48 3.67 13.14
CA GLY A 47 1.44 4.52 12.43
C GLY A 47 2.33 3.74 11.47
N THR A 48 2.83 2.57 11.90
CA THR A 48 3.64 1.69 11.06
C THR A 48 2.84 1.10 9.91
N ALA A 49 1.58 0.71 10.15
CA ALA A 49 0.67 0.23 9.13
C ALA A 49 0.36 1.32 8.09
N VAL A 50 0.04 2.55 8.53
CA VAL A 50 -0.15 3.72 7.65
C VAL A 50 1.09 3.93 6.78
N MET A 51 2.27 4.02 7.39
CA MET A 51 3.53 4.22 6.67
C MET A 51 3.79 3.08 5.68
N GLY A 52 3.63 1.82 6.11
CA GLY A 52 3.79 0.65 5.26
C GLY A 52 2.85 0.64 4.07
N ILE A 53 1.60 1.07 4.25
CA ILE A 53 0.60 1.16 3.16
C ILE A 53 0.88 2.33 2.24
N VAL A 54 1.33 3.48 2.74
CA VAL A 54 1.75 4.61 1.90
C VAL A 54 2.97 4.20 1.06
N PHE A 55 3.95 3.53 1.66
CA PHE A 55 5.08 2.97 0.94
C PHE A 55 4.65 1.91 -0.09
N TRP A 56 3.72 1.04 0.27
CA TRP A 56 3.17 0.02 -0.62
C TRP A 56 2.37 0.60 -1.80
N THR A 57 1.50 1.57 -1.53
CA THR A 57 0.65 2.21 -2.56
C THR A 57 1.41 3.24 -3.39
N GLY A 58 2.39 3.91 -2.81
CA GLY A 58 3.22 4.93 -3.46
C GLY A 58 4.38 4.35 -4.25
N ILE A 59 5.16 3.41 -3.68
CA ILE A 59 6.37 2.88 -4.32
C ILE A 59 6.05 1.67 -5.19
N ILE A 60 5.43 0.62 -4.63
CA ILE A 60 5.23 -0.64 -5.37
C ILE A 60 4.23 -0.47 -6.52
N LYS A 61 3.17 0.33 -6.35
CA LYS A 61 2.19 0.55 -7.44
C LYS A 61 2.74 1.41 -8.59
N TRP A 62 3.62 2.39 -8.31
CA TRP A 62 4.08 3.37 -9.32
C TRP A 62 5.50 3.14 -9.85
N GLN A 63 6.41 2.60 -9.04
CA GLN A 63 7.80 2.35 -9.46
C GLN A 63 7.92 1.02 -10.22
N LEU A 64 7.22 -0.02 -9.78
CA LEU A 64 7.32 -1.37 -10.36
C LEU A 64 6.86 -1.45 -11.84
N PRO A 65 5.78 -0.77 -12.30
CA PRO A 65 5.44 -0.71 -13.72
C PRO A 65 6.46 0.09 -14.53
N ARG A 66 7.04 1.17 -13.97
CA ARG A 66 8.06 1.98 -14.64
C ARG A 66 9.35 1.18 -14.84
N ILE A 67 9.82 0.49 -13.79
CA ILE A 67 11.00 -0.39 -13.85
C ILE A 67 10.77 -1.53 -14.85
N LYS A 68 9.58 -2.15 -14.85
CA LYS A 68 9.24 -3.21 -15.81
C LYS A 68 9.19 -2.71 -17.25
N LYS A 69 8.64 -1.51 -17.50
CA LYS A 69 8.69 -0.86 -18.84
C LYS A 69 10.11 -0.53 -19.27
N TRP A 70 10.94 -0.03 -18.36
CA TRP A 70 12.34 0.29 -18.62
C TRP A 70 13.16 -0.94 -19.00
N ASN A 71 13.07 -2.02 -18.23
CA ASN A 71 13.73 -3.29 -18.55
C ASN A 71 13.27 -3.88 -19.88
N ARG A 72 11.99 -3.73 -20.23
CA ARG A 72 11.45 -4.24 -21.51
C ARG A 72 11.98 -3.44 -22.71
N LYS A 73 12.19 -2.13 -22.57
CA LYS A 73 12.87 -1.31 -23.59
C LYS A 73 14.34 -1.71 -23.73
N ARG A 74 15.04 -1.94 -22.62
CA ARG A 74 16.45 -2.36 -22.62
C ARG A 74 16.69 -3.71 -23.28
N LYS A 75 15.80 -4.68 -23.07
CA LYS A 75 15.86 -5.98 -23.77
C LYS A 75 15.64 -5.84 -25.27
N LYS A 76 14.64 -5.07 -25.71
CA LYS A 76 14.40 -4.82 -27.15
C LYS A 76 15.57 -4.11 -27.83
N ALA A 77 16.18 -3.14 -27.14
CA ALA A 77 17.37 -2.46 -27.65
C ALA A 77 18.56 -3.42 -27.80
N ALA A 78 18.78 -4.31 -26.81
CA ALA A 78 19.83 -5.32 -26.87
C ALA A 78 19.57 -6.42 -27.92
N GLU A 79 18.32 -6.71 -28.25
CA GLU A 79 17.96 -7.63 -29.34
C GLU A 79 18.16 -6.99 -30.72
N ALA A 80 17.84 -5.70 -30.87
CA ALA A 80 18.06 -4.95 -32.10
C ALA A 80 19.55 -4.69 -32.40
N GLU A 81 20.41 -4.65 -31.39
CA GLU A 81 21.86 -4.50 -31.53
C GLU A 81 22.56 -5.83 -31.88
N LYS A 82 21.86 -6.96 -31.74
CA LYS A 82 22.35 -8.31 -32.07
C LYS A 82 21.83 -8.85 -33.41
N ALA A 83 20.90 -8.15 -34.05
CA ALA A 83 20.31 -8.49 -35.35
C ALA A 83 20.95 -7.63 -36.45
#